data_AF-A0A9D5SNC0-F1
#
_entry.id   AF-A0A9D5SNC0-F1
#
_cell.length_a   1.000
_cell.length_b   1.000
_cell.length_c   1.000
_cell.angle_alpha   90.00
_cell.angle_beta   90.00
_cell.angle_gamma   90.00
#
_symmetry.space_group_name_H-M   'P 1'
#
loop_
_entity.id
_entity.type
_entity.pdbx_description
1 polymer ?
#
loop_
_entity_poly.entity_id
_entity_poly.type
_entity_poly.pdbx_seq_one_letter_code
_entity_poly.pdbx_strand_id
1 'polypeptide(L)'
;MVDLTQVIVAVLTLVISLITAFLIPYLKTKVSGEQLETIKFWVNIAVEAAEMIYVGTGRGQEKKEYVVQFLNSKGFTLNVAEIENLIEAAVMELKLEQKKEA
;
A
#
# COMPACT_ATOMS: atom_id res chain seq x y z
N MET A 1 12.52 26.07 -46.45
CA MET A 1 13.73 25.48 -45.84
C MET A 1 13.32 24.93 -44.49
N VAL A 2 13.62 23.67 -44.19
CA VAL A 2 13.32 23.09 -42.87
C VAL A 2 14.37 23.63 -41.90
N ASP A 3 13.92 24.21 -40.79
CA ASP A 3 14.81 24.66 -39.72
C ASP A 3 15.27 23.46 -38.90
N LEU A 4 16.56 23.12 -39.03
CA LEU A 4 17.17 22.00 -38.31
C LEU A 4 16.99 22.13 -36.78
N THR A 5 16.95 23.36 -36.27
CA THR A 5 16.71 23.65 -34.85
C THR A 5 15.32 23.18 -34.43
N GLN A 6 14.29 23.45 -35.24
CA GLN A 6 12.93 23.00 -34.97
C GLN A 6 12.81 21.47 -35.03
N VAL A 7 13.52 20.82 -35.96
CA VAL A 7 13.55 19.36 -36.05
C VAL A 7 14.16 18.74 -34.79
N ILE A 8 15.28 19.28 -34.31
CA ILE A 8 15.94 18.80 -33.09
C ILE A 8 15.01 18.97 -31.87
N VAL A 9 14.38 20.14 -31.72
CA VAL A 9 13.43 20.39 -30.63
C VAL A 9 12.24 19.43 -30.69
N ALA A 10 11.70 19.15 -31.88
CA ALA A 10 10.60 18.22 -32.05
C ALA A 10 10.99 16.79 -31.63
N VAL A 11 12.19 16.34 -32.01
CA VAL A 11 12.70 15.01 -31.61
C VAL A 11 12.92 14.92 -30.10
N LEU A 12 13.53 15.93 -29.48
CA LEU A 12 13.71 15.96 -28.02
C LEU A 12 12.37 15.97 -27.27
N THR A 13 11.41 16.74 -27.76
CA THR A 13 10.06 16.81 -27.19
C THR A 13 9.35 15.46 -27.31
N LEU A 14 9.51 14.76 -28.43
CA LEU A 14 8.99 13.41 -28.62
C LEU A 14 9.61 12.42 -27.61
N VAL A 15 10.93 12.49 -27.39
CA VAL A 15 11.59 11.60 -26.41
C VAL A 15 11.10 11.87 -24.98
N ILE A 16 11.00 13.14 -24.58
CA ILE A 16 10.51 13.52 -23.25
C ILE A 16 9.04 13.10 -23.07
N SER A 17 8.21 13.26 -24.10
CA SER A 17 6.81 12.88 -24.04
C SER A 17 6.64 11.36 -23.92
N LEU A 18 7.46 10.57 -24.62
CA LEU A 18 7.46 9.11 -24.49
C LEU A 18 7.91 8.65 -23.10
N ILE A 19 8.97 9.24 -22.53
CA ILE A 19 9.41 8.94 -21.16
C ILE A 19 8.29 9.24 -20.17
N THR A 20 7.65 10.40 -20.32
CA THR A 20 6.57 10.84 -19.41
C THR A 20 5.33 9.97 -19.54
N ALA A 21 4.94 9.63 -20.76
CA ALA A 21 3.73 8.86 -21.04
C ALA A 21 3.85 7.37 -20.73
N PHE A 22 5.06 6.80 -20.78
CA PHE A 22 5.25 5.35 -20.64
C PHE A 22 6.16 4.96 -19.47
N LEU A 23 7.36 5.55 -19.35
CA LEU A 23 8.34 5.12 -18.35
C LEU A 23 7.93 5.50 -16.93
N ILE A 24 7.49 6.74 -16.72
CA ILE A 24 7.04 7.21 -15.40
C ILE A 24 5.85 6.37 -14.87
N PRO A 25 4.75 6.18 -15.62
CA PRO A 25 3.64 5.35 -15.13
C PRO A 25 4.04 3.89 -14.92
N TYR A 26 4.91 3.32 -15.77
CA TYR A 26 5.44 1.98 -15.57
C TYR A 26 6.16 1.83 -14.22
N LEU A 27 7.09 2.74 -13.90
CA LEU A 27 7.80 2.73 -12.62
C LEU A 27 6.84 2.92 -11.44
N LYS A 28 5.85 3.82 -11.56
CA LYS A 28 4.82 4.01 -10.52
C LYS A 28 4.05 2.72 -10.25
N THR A 29 3.61 1.99 -11.28
CA THR A 29 2.87 0.73 -11.06
C THR A 29 3.68 -0.33 -10.33
N LYS A 30 4.99 -0.43 -10.58
CA LYS A 30 5.88 -1.36 -9.87
C LYS A 30 6.08 -0.94 -8.41
N VAL A 31 6.35 0.33 -8.17
CA VAL A 31 6.54 0.88 -6.83
C VAL A 31 5.24 0.77 -6.01
N SER A 32 4.07 1.02 -6.60
CA SER A 32 2.78 0.87 -5.91
C SER A 32 2.47 -0.58 -5.52
N GLY A 33 2.88 -1.57 -6.33
CA GLY A 33 2.73 -2.98 -5.97
C GLY A 33 3.55 -3.36 -4.75
N GLU A 34 4.84 -3.01 -4.74
CA GLU A 34 5.75 -3.27 -3.62
C GLU A 34 5.35 -2.51 -2.34
N GLN A 35 4.86 -1.28 -2.49
CA GLN A 35 4.28 -0.51 -1.39
C GLN A 35 3.08 -1.24 -0.76
N LEU A 36 2.17 -1.79 -1.59
CA LEU A 36 1.01 -2.52 -1.11
C LEU A 36 1.40 -3.80 -0.36
N GLU A 37 2.38 -4.56 -0.88
CA GLU A 37 2.89 -5.75 -0.20
C GLU A 37 3.53 -5.40 1.16
N THR A 38 4.31 -4.32 1.20
CA THR A 38 4.92 -3.82 2.44
C THR A 38 3.85 -3.42 3.46
N ILE A 39 2.79 -2.71 3.03
CA ILE A 39 1.69 -2.34 3.92
C ILE A 39 0.99 -3.58 4.45
N LYS A 40 0.63 -4.53 3.59
CA LYS A 40 -0.04 -5.79 3.99
C LYS A 40 0.78 -6.55 5.02
N PHE A 41 2.10 -6.63 4.82
CA PHE A 41 3.01 -7.26 5.77
C PHE A 41 2.93 -6.62 7.17
N TRP A 42 3.00 -5.29 7.25
CA TRP A 42 2.89 -4.60 8.54
C TRP A 42 1.48 -4.63 9.14
N VAL A 43 0.43 -4.64 8.31
CA VAL A 43 -0.95 -4.82 8.77
C VAL A 43 -1.11 -6.18 9.46
N ASN A 44 -0.60 -7.26 8.84
CA ASN A 44 -0.68 -8.60 9.42
C ASN A 44 0.06 -8.67 10.77
N ILE A 45 1.31 -8.18 10.83
CA ILE A 45 2.07 -8.10 12.09
C ILE A 45 1.31 -7.31 13.15
N ALA A 46 0.72 -6.17 12.77
CA ALA A 46 -0.01 -5.33 13.70
C ALA A 46 -1.28 -6.02 14.23
N VAL A 47 -2.02 -6.71 13.36
CA VAL A 47 -3.23 -7.46 13.73
C VAL A 47 -2.88 -8.63 14.65
N GLU A 48 -1.85 -9.41 14.34
CA GLU A 48 -1.36 -10.49 15.20
C GLU A 48 -0.93 -9.95 16.57
N ALA A 49 -0.17 -8.86 16.59
CA ALA A 49 0.23 -8.20 17.84
C ALA A 49 -0.98 -7.70 18.62
N ALA A 50 -1.99 -7.12 17.96
CA ALA A 50 -3.21 -6.66 18.60
C ALA A 50 -4.01 -7.82 19.23
N GLU A 51 -4.11 -8.96 18.53
CA GLU A 51 -4.78 -10.15 19.06
C GLU A 51 -4.07 -10.70 20.31
N MET A 52 -2.73 -10.67 20.34
CA MET A 52 -1.93 -11.10 21.49
C MET A 52 -2.01 -10.14 22.68
N ILE A 53 -1.98 -8.83 22.45
CA ILE A 53 -2.01 -7.81 23.51
C ILE A 53 -3.42 -7.67 24.11
N TYR A 54 -4.44 -7.71 23.27
CA TYR A 54 -5.83 -7.46 23.66
C TYR A 54 -6.62 -8.77 23.77
N VAL A 55 -6.36 -9.53 24.83
CA VAL A 55 -7.06 -10.78 25.10
C VAL A 55 -8.48 -10.51 25.64
N GLY A 56 -9.45 -11.35 25.26
CA GLY A 56 -10.84 -11.30 25.72
C GLY A 56 -11.84 -10.85 24.65
N THR A 57 -13.13 -11.06 24.92
CA THR A 57 -14.23 -10.68 24.02
C THR A 57 -14.54 -9.19 24.12
N GLY A 58 -15.08 -8.60 23.05
CA GLY A 58 -15.53 -7.20 23.04
C GLY A 58 -14.44 -6.14 22.81
N ARG A 59 -13.16 -6.52 22.72
CA ARG A 59 -12.03 -5.59 22.58
C ARG A 59 -11.66 -5.22 21.13
N GLY A 60 -12.59 -5.41 20.20
CA GLY A 60 -12.33 -5.18 18.76
C GLY A 60 -11.95 -3.75 18.44
N GLN A 61 -12.54 -2.78 19.14
CA GLN A 61 -12.24 -1.36 18.95
C GLN A 61 -10.80 -1.02 19.38
N GLU A 62 -10.38 -1.48 20.56
CA GLU A 62 -9.01 -1.28 21.08
C GLU A 62 -7.96 -1.90 20.14
N LYS A 63 -8.24 -3.10 19.63
CA LYS A 63 -7.38 -3.77 18.64
C LYS A 63 -7.24 -2.95 17.37
N LYS A 64 -8.35 -2.45 16.82
CA LYS A 64 -8.35 -1.65 15.60
C LYS A 64 -7.59 -0.33 15.79
N GLU A 65 -7.80 0.35 16.91
CA GLU A 65 -7.08 1.58 17.26
C GLU A 65 -5.57 1.35 17.38
N TYR A 66 -5.16 0.26 18.03
CA TYR A 66 -3.75 -0.14 18.11
C TYR A 66 -3.13 -0.34 16.72
N VAL A 67 -3.80 -1.08 15.84
CA VAL A 67 -3.30 -1.35 14.48
C VAL A 67 -3.16 -0.06 13.68
N VAL A 68 -4.16 0.83 13.75
CA VAL A 68 -4.10 2.14 13.07
C VAL A 68 -2.94 2.98 13.59
N GLN A 69 -2.75 3.07 14.91
CA GLN A 69 -1.63 3.82 15.50
C GLN A 69 -0.28 3.22 15.11
N PHE A 70 -0.16 1.89 15.09
CA PHE A 70 1.05 1.19 14.68
C PHE A 70 1.41 1.52 13.22
N LEU A 71 0.45 1.44 12.30
CA LEU A 71 0.68 1.73 10.88
C LEU A 71 1.03 3.20 10.66
N ASN A 72 0.39 4.12 11.37
CA ASN A 72 0.74 5.53 11.35
C ASN A 72 2.18 5.77 11.85
N SER A 73 2.61 5.07 12.90
CA SER A 73 3.99 5.17 13.43
C SER A 73 5.05 4.70 12.44
N LYS A 74 4.70 3.84 11.50
CA LYS A 74 5.57 3.36 10.41
C LYS A 74 5.63 4.32 9.22
N GLY A 75 4.88 5.43 9.25
CA GLY A 75 4.86 6.42 8.19
C GLY A 75 3.93 6.07 7.01
N PHE A 76 3.05 5.07 7.17
CA PHE A 76 2.03 4.78 6.17
C PHE A 76 0.95 5.87 6.19
N THR A 77 0.79 6.57 5.07
CA THR A 77 -0.17 7.66 4.88
C THR A 77 -1.24 7.26 3.85
N LEU A 78 -1.78 6.06 4.03
CA LEU A 78 -2.91 5.58 3.22
C LEU A 78 -4.20 6.29 3.64
N ASN A 79 -5.20 6.29 2.75
CA ASN A 79 -6.55 6.71 3.14
C ASN A 79 -7.04 5.80 4.28
N VAL A 80 -7.68 6.38 5.29
CA VAL A 80 -8.25 5.65 6.44
C VAL A 80 -9.08 4.46 5.96
N ALA A 81 -9.89 4.65 4.91
CA ALA A 81 -10.71 3.58 4.33
C ALA A 81 -9.90 2.41 3.74
N GLU A 82 -8.72 2.69 3.16
CA GLU A 82 -7.84 1.63 2.62
C GLU A 82 -7.17 0.84 3.73
N ILE A 83 -6.69 1.53 4.78
CA ILE A 83 -6.15 0.88 5.97
C ILE A 83 -7.21 -0.01 6.62
N GLU A 84 -8.43 0.49 6.78
CA GLU A 84 -9.52 -0.28 7.38
C GLU A 84 -9.83 -1.56 6.58
N ASN A 85 -9.95 -1.47 5.26
CA ASN A 85 -10.17 -2.65 4.42
C ASN A 85 -9.04 -3.68 4.53
N LEU A 86 -7.79 -3.22 4.60
CA LEU A 86 -6.63 -4.11 4.78
C LEU A 86 -6.65 -4.77 6.15
N ILE A 87 -7.00 -4.04 7.21
CA ILE A 87 -7.16 -4.58 8.57
C ILE A 87 -8.25 -5.64 8.58
N GLU A 88 -9.42 -5.35 8.00
CA GLU A 88 -10.54 -6.30 7.97
C GLU A 88 -10.20 -7.57 7.20
N ALA A 89 -9.48 -7.44 6.07
CA ALA A 89 -8.99 -8.58 5.31
C ALA A 89 -8.00 -9.44 6.13
N ALA A 90 -7.02 -8.81 6.78
CA ALA A 90 -6.04 -9.50 7.62
C ALA A 90 -6.69 -10.21 8.82
N VAL A 91 -7.65 -9.55 9.49
CA VAL A 91 -8.42 -10.14 10.59
C VAL A 91 -9.24 -11.33 10.11
N MET A 92 -9.84 -11.24 8.91
CA MET A 92 -10.60 -12.36 8.32
C MET A 92 -9.69 -13.55 8.01
N GLU A 93 -8.52 -13.30 7.41
CA GLU A 93 -7.52 -14.32 7.10
C GLU A 93 -7.03 -15.04 8.37
N LEU A 94 -6.66 -14.29 9.41
CA LEU A 94 -6.25 -14.83 10.70
C LEU A 94 -7.35 -15.70 11.34
N LYS A 95 -8.61 -15.28 11.29
CA LYS A 95 -9.75 -16.08 11.79
C LYS A 95 -9.93 -17.38 11.02
N LEU A 96 -9.71 -17.36 9.71
CA LEU A 96 -9.78 -18.55 8.87
C LEU A 96 -8.65 -19.53 9.19
N GLU A 97 -7.45 -19.04 9.46
CA GLU A 97 -6.31 -19.85 9.90
C GLU A 97 -6.55 -20.48 11.26
N GLN A 98 -6.96 -19.70 12.26
CA GLN A 98 -7.33 -20.22 13.59
C GLN A 98 -8.41 -21.31 13.52
N LYS A 99 -9.36 -21.19 12.58
CA LYS A 99 -10.42 -22.18 12.38
C LYS A 99 -9.93 -23.46 11.68
N LYS A 100 -8.87 -23.40 10.87
CA LYS A 100 -8.27 -24.59 10.24
C LYS A 100 -7.48 -25.43 11.25
N GLU A 101 -6.96 -24.79 12.29
CA GLU A 101 -6.14 -25.42 13.33
C GLU A 101 -6.96 -25.94 14.53
N ALA A 102 -8.26 -25.64 14.58
CA ALA A 102 -9.20 -26.07 15.62
C ALA A 102 -10.02 -27.31 15.21
#